data_AF-A0A920T6Z2-F1
#
_entry.id   AF-A0A920T6Z2-F1
#
_cell.length_a   1.000
_cell.length_b   1.000
_cell.length_c   1.000
_cell.angle_alpha   90.00
_cell.angle_beta   90.00
_cell.angle_gamma   90.00
#
_symmetry.space_group_name_H-M   'P 1'
#
loop_
_entity.id
_entity.type
_entity.pdbx_description
1 polymer ?
#
loop_
_entity_poly.entity_id
_entity_poly.type
_entity_poly.pdbx_seq_one_letter_code
_entity_poly.pdbx_strand_id
1 'polypeptide(L)'
;MAPLQARQQSDEAPKGRFLKKVYEDDQGTHQYQVFLPAGYDRQKRYPTILYLHGADECGRDGVKPVQIGLGPYVRARSADYPFIVIFLSARRHEAAGFGKRWQAGSPDATRALKILDQVKKDYAVDRSRRF
;
A
#
# COMPACT_ATOMS: atom_id res chain seq x y z
N MET A 1 27.33 -37.46 15.00
CA MET A 1 25.98 -36.95 15.29
C MET A 1 26.03 -35.43 15.27
N ALA A 2 25.37 -34.79 14.33
CA ALA A 2 25.30 -33.33 14.23
C ALA A 2 23.97 -32.84 14.85
N PRO A 3 23.95 -31.73 15.61
CA PRO A 3 22.71 -31.26 16.24
C PRO A 3 21.81 -30.59 15.20
N LEU A 4 20.51 -30.91 15.24
CA LEU A 4 19.46 -30.15 14.55
C LEU A 4 19.42 -28.74 15.16
N GLN A 5 19.65 -27.72 14.36
CA GLN A 5 19.34 -26.34 14.74
C GLN A 5 17.82 -26.17 14.75
N ALA A 6 17.25 -26.00 15.93
CA ALA A 6 15.87 -25.59 16.10
C ALA A 6 15.71 -24.17 15.53
N ARG A 7 14.84 -24.01 14.53
CA ARG A 7 14.35 -22.70 14.10
C ARG A 7 13.65 -22.06 15.29
N GLN A 8 14.23 -21.01 15.84
CA GLN A 8 13.51 -20.14 16.78
C GLN A 8 12.39 -19.43 15.99
N GLN A 9 11.17 -19.97 16.07
CA GLN A 9 9.98 -19.17 15.80
C GLN A 9 9.82 -18.22 16.98
N SER A 10 10.17 -16.96 16.76
CA SER A 10 9.89 -15.89 17.71
C SER A 10 8.37 -15.77 17.92
N ASP A 11 7.95 -15.92 19.17
CA ASP A 11 6.57 -15.88 19.68
C ASP A 11 6.01 -14.43 19.71
N GLU A 12 6.33 -13.65 18.68
CA GLU A 12 5.88 -12.27 18.57
C GLU A 12 4.44 -12.27 18.04
N ALA A 13 3.53 -11.60 18.76
CA ALA A 13 2.15 -11.46 18.33
C ALA A 13 2.11 -10.99 16.86
N PRO A 14 1.23 -11.59 16.02
CA PRO A 14 1.24 -11.30 14.59
C PRO A 14 1.02 -9.80 14.35
N LYS A 15 1.96 -9.16 13.66
CA LYS A 15 1.86 -7.76 13.26
C LYS A 15 1.51 -7.66 11.78
N GLY A 16 0.72 -6.64 11.45
CA GLY A 16 0.49 -6.21 10.08
C GLY A 16 1.78 -5.79 9.40
N ARG A 17 1.82 -5.92 8.08
CA ARG A 17 3.06 -5.76 7.31
C ARG A 17 2.86 -4.88 6.09
N PHE A 18 3.88 -4.08 5.79
CA PHE A 18 3.96 -3.29 4.57
C PHE A 18 4.69 -4.08 3.49
N LEU A 19 4.05 -4.25 2.34
CA LEU A 19 4.60 -4.94 1.19
C LEU A 19 4.91 -3.93 0.10
N LYS A 20 6.18 -3.87 -0.32
CA LYS A 20 6.58 -3.10 -1.51
C LYS A 20 6.09 -3.82 -2.76
N LYS A 21 5.52 -3.06 -3.68
CA LYS A 21 4.96 -3.54 -4.94
C LYS A 21 5.35 -2.60 -6.06
N VAL A 22 5.25 -3.11 -7.28
CA VAL A 22 5.56 -2.41 -8.51
C VAL A 22 4.38 -2.58 -9.45
N TYR A 23 4.04 -1.50 -10.14
CA TYR A 23 3.07 -1.47 -11.23
C TYR A 23 3.74 -0.85 -12.44
N GLU A 24 3.64 -1.51 -13.59
CA GLU A 24 4.22 -1.03 -14.85
C GLU A 24 3.12 -0.63 -15.81
N ASP A 25 3.28 0.54 -16.41
CA ASP A 25 2.45 1.02 -17.51
C ASP A 25 3.33 1.68 -18.59
N ASP A 26 2.69 2.22 -19.61
CA ASP A 26 3.32 2.97 -20.71
C ASP A 26 4.12 4.20 -20.26
N GLN A 27 3.88 4.68 -19.03
CA GLN A 27 4.60 5.79 -18.39
C GLN A 27 5.72 5.29 -17.45
N GLY A 28 5.99 3.98 -17.42
CA GLY A 28 7.13 3.35 -16.75
C GLY A 28 6.80 2.60 -15.45
N THR A 29 7.83 2.38 -14.63
CA THR A 29 7.76 1.55 -13.40
C THR A 29 7.38 2.35 -12.15
N HIS A 30 6.20 2.12 -11.57
CA HIS A 30 5.66 2.86 -10.42
C HIS A 30 5.67 2.00 -9.17
N GLN A 31 6.33 2.46 -8.11
CA GLN A 31 6.36 1.78 -6.83
C GLN A 31 5.16 2.16 -5.97
N TYR A 32 4.64 1.21 -5.21
CA TYR A 32 3.59 1.45 -4.21
C TYR A 32 3.76 0.48 -3.05
N GLN A 33 3.12 0.75 -1.92
CA GLN A 33 3.09 -0.17 -0.79
C GLN A 33 1.68 -0.59 -0.44
N VAL A 34 1.53 -1.83 0.01
CA VAL A 34 0.27 -2.36 0.55
C VAL A 34 0.49 -2.76 2.00
N PHE A 35 -0.26 -2.16 2.91
CA PHE A 35 -0.36 -2.67 4.28
C PHE A 35 -1.40 -3.80 4.32
N LEU A 36 -1.01 -4.94 4.90
CA LEU A 36 -1.92 -6.01 5.25
C LEU A 36 -2.07 -6.10 6.77
N PRO A 37 -3.30 -6.28 7.29
CA PRO A 37 -3.56 -6.38 8.71
C PRO A 37 -2.88 -7.60 9.33
N ALA A 38 -2.69 -7.55 10.65
CA ALA A 38 -2.23 -8.69 11.43
C ALA A 38 -3.11 -9.93 11.16
N GLY A 39 -2.48 -11.09 10.96
CA GLY A 39 -3.22 -12.34 10.71
C GLY A 39 -4.03 -12.36 9.41
N TYR A 40 -3.69 -11.53 8.41
CA TYR A 40 -4.37 -11.51 7.12
C TYR A 40 -4.57 -12.91 6.52
N ASP A 41 -5.83 -13.21 6.23
CA ASP A 41 -6.35 -14.48 5.71
C ASP A 41 -7.19 -14.23 4.45
N ARG A 42 -6.86 -14.92 3.35
CA ARG A 42 -7.52 -14.74 2.04
C ARG A 42 -9.00 -15.18 2.03
N GLN A 43 -9.46 -15.92 3.05
CA GLN A 43 -10.86 -16.34 3.18
C GLN A 43 -11.76 -15.24 3.75
N LYS A 44 -11.20 -14.25 4.44
CA LYS A 44 -11.93 -13.11 5.00
C LYS A 44 -11.93 -11.92 4.03
N ARG A 45 -12.93 -11.05 4.12
CA ARG A 45 -12.99 -9.80 3.35
C ARG A 45 -12.56 -8.63 4.24
N TYR A 46 -11.65 -7.79 3.74
CA TYR A 46 -11.13 -6.65 4.49
C TYR A 46 -11.52 -5.34 3.83
N PRO A 47 -12.02 -4.35 4.61
CA PRO A 47 -12.21 -3.01 4.08
C PRO A 47 -10.87 -2.44 3.61
N THR A 48 -10.90 -1.65 2.54
CA THR A 48 -9.68 -1.15 1.87
C THR A 48 -9.70 0.35 1.72
N ILE A 49 -8.56 0.96 2.02
CA ILE A 49 -8.31 2.39 1.89
C ILE A 49 -7.32 2.61 0.74
N LEU A 50 -7.69 3.44 -0.24
CA LEU A 50 -6.77 3.93 -1.26
C LEU A 50 -6.22 5.30 -0.82
N TYR A 51 -4.98 5.33 -0.33
CA TYR A 51 -4.38 6.55 0.19
C TYR A 51 -3.76 7.39 -0.93
N LEU A 52 -4.36 8.55 -1.20
CA LEU A 52 -3.85 9.55 -2.13
C LEU A 52 -3.09 10.61 -1.34
N HIS A 53 -1.77 10.63 -1.47
CA HIS A 53 -0.90 11.47 -0.69
C HIS A 53 -0.87 12.94 -1.21
N GLY A 54 -0.46 13.85 -0.33
CA GLY A 54 -0.26 15.27 -0.63
C GLY A 54 1.01 15.53 -1.45
N ALA A 55 1.18 16.77 -1.90
CA ALA A 55 2.33 17.18 -2.72
C ALA A 55 3.69 16.92 -2.03
N ASP A 56 3.76 17.10 -0.71
CA ASP A 56 4.99 16.95 0.09
C ASP A 56 5.44 15.50 0.29
N GLU A 57 4.57 14.54 -0.02
CA GLU A 57 4.80 13.11 0.12
C GLU A 57 5.24 12.46 -1.21
N CYS A 58 5.39 13.27 -2.27
CA CYS A 58 5.84 12.83 -3.59
C CYS A 58 7.29 12.31 -3.55
N GLY A 59 7.51 11.17 -4.20
CA GLY A 59 8.82 10.52 -4.27
C GLY A 59 8.83 9.39 -5.30
N ARG A 60 10.03 8.99 -5.73
CA ARG A 60 10.23 7.82 -6.61
C ARG A 60 10.54 6.53 -5.85
N ASP A 61 10.79 6.64 -4.55
CA ASP A 61 11.35 5.58 -3.71
C ASP A 61 10.31 4.64 -3.11
N GLY A 62 9.02 4.91 -3.30
CA GLY A 62 7.98 4.08 -2.70
C GLY A 62 7.80 4.29 -1.20
N VAL A 63 8.63 5.11 -0.56
CA VAL A 63 8.84 5.11 0.90
C VAL A 63 8.17 6.30 1.58
N LYS A 64 8.27 7.49 0.98
CA LYS A 64 7.73 8.73 1.58
C LYS A 64 6.24 8.67 1.96
N PRO A 65 5.33 8.13 1.13
CA PRO A 65 3.90 8.05 1.48
C PRO A 65 3.59 7.15 2.69
N VAL A 66 4.53 6.31 3.10
CA VAL A 66 4.40 5.43 4.28
C VAL A 66 5.06 6.03 5.53
N GLN A 67 5.87 7.08 5.36
CA GLN A 67 6.57 7.76 6.45
C GLN A 67 5.87 9.05 6.90
N ILE A 68 4.98 9.58 6.07
CA ILE A 68 4.22 10.81 6.33
C ILE A 68 2.72 10.48 6.21
N GLY A 69 1.87 11.31 6.82
CA GLY A 69 0.42 11.18 6.71
C GLY A 69 -0.13 9.94 7.43
N LEU A 70 -0.86 9.08 6.71
CA LEU A 70 -1.52 7.89 7.28
C LEU A 70 -0.54 6.77 7.66
N GLY A 71 0.63 6.70 7.00
CA GLY A 71 1.58 5.61 7.16
C GLY A 71 2.08 5.37 8.59
N PRO A 72 2.53 6.41 9.32
CA PRO A 72 2.94 6.30 10.73
C PRO A 72 1.83 5.78 11.65
N TYR A 73 0.58 6.21 11.44
CA TYR A 73 -0.56 5.77 12.23
C TYR A 73 -0.85 4.28 12.02
N VAL A 74 -0.86 3.83 10.76
CA VAL A 74 -1.03 2.40 10.42
C VAL A 74 0.10 1.56 10.99
N ARG A 75 1.34 2.06 10.98
CA ARG A 75 2.50 1.37 11.55
C ARG A 75 2.42 1.26 13.07
N ALA A 76 2.05 2.33 13.76
CA ALA A 76 1.87 2.33 15.21
C ALA A 76 0.78 1.34 15.64
N ARG A 77 -0.24 1.16 14.80
CA ARG A 77 -1.36 0.24 15.01
C ARG A 77 -1.21 -1.08 14.25
N SER A 78 0.00 -1.49 13.88
CA SER A 78 0.17 -2.67 13.02
C SER A 78 -0.43 -3.95 13.62
N ALA A 79 -0.54 -4.03 14.95
CA ALA A 79 -1.10 -5.19 15.64
C ALA A 79 -2.63 -5.30 15.50
N ASP A 80 -3.36 -4.19 15.36
CA ASP A 80 -4.83 -4.16 15.43
C ASP A 80 -5.51 -3.39 14.29
N TYR A 81 -4.75 -2.75 13.39
CA TYR A 81 -5.32 -1.98 12.28
C TYR A 81 -6.04 -2.90 11.28
N PRO A 82 -7.37 -2.75 11.05
CA PRO A 82 -8.16 -3.79 10.40
C PRO A 82 -8.27 -3.65 8.86
N PHE A 83 -7.71 -2.60 8.27
CA PHE A 83 -7.86 -2.30 6.85
C PHE A 83 -6.65 -2.77 6.04
N ILE A 84 -6.89 -3.13 4.79
CA ILE A 84 -5.84 -3.11 3.76
C ILE A 84 -5.66 -1.65 3.33
N VAL A 85 -4.42 -1.17 3.27
CA VAL A 85 -4.14 0.22 2.84
C VAL A 85 -3.19 0.21 1.67
N ILE A 86 -3.56 0.91 0.60
CA ILE A 86 -2.74 1.07 -0.61
C ILE A 86 -2.12 2.46 -0.58
N PHE A 87 -0.81 2.51 -0.39
CA PHE A 87 -0.01 3.73 -0.42
C PHE A 87 0.61 3.89 -1.80
N LEU A 88 -0.02 4.71 -2.65
CA LEU A 88 0.53 5.02 -3.95
C LEU A 88 1.77 5.91 -3.81
N SER A 89 2.73 5.78 -4.73
CA SER A 89 3.73 6.83 -4.92
C SER A 89 3.45 7.54 -6.24
N ALA A 90 3.12 8.82 -6.16
CA ALA A 90 3.13 9.68 -7.32
C ALA A 90 4.55 10.22 -7.51
N ARG A 91 5.10 10.01 -8.71
CA ARG A 91 6.32 10.70 -9.11
C ARG A 91 6.02 12.20 -9.14
N ARG A 92 7.02 13.01 -8.77
CA ARG A 92 7.01 14.42 -9.14
C ARG A 92 7.16 14.51 -10.67
N HIS A 93 6.05 14.54 -11.40
CA HIS A 93 6.05 15.06 -12.76
C HIS A 93 6.30 16.56 -12.65
N GLU A 94 7.47 17.02 -13.07
CA GLU A 94 7.80 18.45 -13.09
C GLU A 94 6.84 19.26 -13.98
N ALA A 95 6.25 18.61 -14.99
CA ALA A 95 5.27 19.21 -15.89
C ALA A 95 3.84 19.31 -15.30
N ALA A 96 3.52 18.55 -14.25
CA ALA A 96 2.20 18.61 -13.61
C ALA A 96 2.25 19.69 -12.52
N GLY A 97 1.93 20.93 -12.92
CA GLY A 97 1.82 22.06 -12.01
C GLY A 97 0.95 21.76 -10.78
N PHE A 98 1.12 22.56 -9.73
CA PHE A 98 0.37 22.45 -8.48
C PHE A 98 -1.14 22.33 -8.77
N GLY A 99 -1.81 21.33 -8.19
CA GLY A 99 -3.25 21.11 -8.37
C GLY A 99 -3.67 20.24 -9.57
N LYS A 100 -2.76 19.79 -10.46
CA LYS A 100 -3.10 18.87 -11.57
C LYS A 100 -3.06 17.37 -11.22
N ARG A 101 -2.65 17.03 -9.99
CA ARG A 101 -2.64 15.64 -9.48
C ARG A 101 -4.02 15.20 -9.04
N TRP A 102 -4.29 13.90 -9.18
CA TRP A 102 -5.53 13.25 -8.75
C TRP A 102 -6.81 13.80 -9.39
N GLN A 103 -6.69 14.68 -10.39
CA GLN A 103 -7.84 15.11 -11.19
C GLN A 103 -8.42 13.90 -11.92
N ALA A 104 -9.75 13.86 -12.02
CA ALA A 104 -10.45 12.83 -12.79
C ALA A 104 -9.90 12.78 -14.22
N GLY A 105 -9.61 11.57 -14.72
CA GLY A 105 -9.03 11.37 -16.06
C GLY A 105 -7.53 11.67 -16.19
N SER A 106 -6.87 12.18 -15.14
CA SER A 106 -5.41 12.32 -15.17
C SER A 106 -4.70 10.95 -15.25
N PRO A 107 -3.47 10.88 -15.78
CA PRO A 107 -2.69 9.65 -15.79
C PRO A 107 -2.50 9.06 -14.38
N ASP A 108 -2.30 9.91 -13.37
CA ASP A 108 -2.12 9.47 -11.98
C ASP A 108 -3.41 8.89 -11.38
N ALA A 109 -4.57 9.51 -11.62
CA ALA A 109 -5.86 8.99 -11.18
C ALA A 109 -6.22 7.67 -11.88
N THR A 110 -5.97 7.58 -13.19
CA THR A 110 -6.18 6.36 -13.97
C THR A 110 -5.31 5.22 -13.43
N ARG A 111 -4.04 5.50 -13.15
CA ARG A 111 -3.11 4.52 -12.57
C ARG A 111 -3.55 4.10 -11.18
N ALA A 112 -3.98 5.02 -10.33
CA ALA A 112 -4.49 4.72 -8.99
C ALA A 112 -5.63 3.70 -9.03
N LEU A 113 -6.58 3.88 -9.95
CA LEU A 113 -7.69 2.95 -10.15
C LEU A 113 -7.23 1.59 -10.67
N LYS A 114 -6.30 1.55 -11.63
CA LYS A 114 -5.72 0.29 -12.14
C LYS A 114 -4.97 -0.49 -11.05
N ILE A 115 -4.20 0.20 -10.20
CA ILE A 115 -3.51 -0.42 -9.05
C ILE A 115 -4.53 -0.94 -8.04
N LEU A 116 -5.58 -0.17 -7.73
CA LEU A 116 -6.65 -0.63 -6.86
C LEU A 116 -7.30 -1.91 -7.40
N ASP A 117 -7.57 -1.98 -8.70
CA ASP A 117 -8.15 -3.16 -9.33
C ASP A 117 -7.20 -4.36 -9.34
N GLN A 118 -5.89 -4.13 -9.47
CA GLN A 118 -4.88 -5.17 -9.29
C GLN A 118 -4.87 -5.70 -7.84
N VAL A 119 -4.87 -4.81 -6.84
CA VAL A 119 -4.91 -5.20 -5.42
C VAL A 119 -6.19 -5.98 -5.09
N LYS A 120 -7.34 -5.63 -5.69
CA LYS A 120 -8.59 -6.40 -5.53
C LYS A 120 -8.54 -7.82 -6.10
N LYS A 121 -7.64 -8.09 -7.06
CA LYS A 121 -7.41 -9.44 -7.59
C LYS A 121 -6.45 -10.22 -6.69
N ASP A 122 -5.42 -9.54 -6.21
CA ASP A 122 -4.34 -10.16 -5.44
C ASP A 122 -4.75 -10.45 -3.99
N TYR A 123 -5.64 -9.61 -3.42
CA TYR A 123 -6.03 -9.65 -2.01
C TYR A 123 -7.55 -9.69 -1.80
N ALA A 124 -7.95 -10.18 -0.64
CA ALA A 124 -9.34 -10.40 -0.27
C ALA A 124 -10.00 -9.09 0.20
N VAL A 125 -10.10 -8.13 -0.71
CA VAL A 125 -10.75 -6.84 -0.48
C VAL A 125 -12.27 -7.00 -0.38
N ASP A 126 -12.88 -6.38 0.61
CA ASP A 126 -14.33 -6.18 0.68
C ASP A 126 -14.76 -5.20 -0.41
N ARG A 127 -15.50 -5.71 -1.40
CA ARG A 127 -15.92 -4.93 -2.56
C ARG A 127 -17.08 -3.99 -2.23
N SER A 128 -17.77 -4.19 -1.11
CA SER A 128 -18.93 -3.42 -0.65
C SER A 128 -18.57 -2.21 0.24
N ARG A 129 -17.33 -2.16 0.76
CA ARG A 129 -16.85 -1.09 1.66
C ARG A 129 -15.51 -0.54 1.16
N ARG A 130 -15.58 0.55 0.39
CA ARG A 130 -14.42 1.25 -0.20
C ARG A 130 -14.41 2.68 0.35
N PHE A 131 -13.29 3.11 0.90
CA PHE A 131 -13.08 4.46 1.44
C PHE A 131 -11.84 5.10 0.80
#